data_AF-A0A7Z6TAZ8-F1
#
_entry.id   AF-A0A7Z6TAZ8-F1
#
_cell.length_a   1.000
_cell.length_b   1.000
_cell.length_c   1.000
_cell.angle_alpha   90.00
_cell.angle_beta   90.00
_cell.angle_gamma   90.00
#
_symmetry.space_group_name_H-M   'P 1'
#
loop_
_entity.id
_entity.type
_entity.pdbx_description
1 polymer ?
#
loop_
_entity_poly.entity_id
_entity_poly.type
_entity_poly.pdbx_seq_one_letter_code
_entity_poly.pdbx_strand_id
1 'polypeptide(L)'
;MALRAPPRTAPPTRPPTSPPPPRLVAYAGVNPKTTNTDGGKELDSIIVAVGNEDANPVSLKVGTITVDKPVVTNWHTAPADAVPFN
;
A
#
# COMPACT_ATOMS: atom_id res chain seq x y z
N MET A 1 -33.96 55.21 -1.92
CA MET A 1 -32.69 55.00 -1.18
C MET A 1 -32.74 53.59 -0.60
N ALA A 2 -32.12 52.61 -1.25
CA ALA A 2 -32.24 51.20 -0.85
C ALA A 2 -31.05 50.81 0.03
N LEU A 3 -31.31 50.45 1.29
CA LEU A 3 -30.31 50.02 2.25
C LEU A 3 -29.86 48.58 1.90
N ARG A 4 -28.71 48.44 1.23
CA ARG A 4 -28.09 47.12 1.02
C ARG A 4 -27.51 46.63 2.34
N ALA A 5 -27.96 45.45 2.79
CA ALA A 5 -27.37 44.77 3.92
C ALA A 5 -25.90 44.38 3.63
N PRO A 6 -24.98 44.45 4.61
CA PRO A 6 -23.60 44.01 4.44
C PRO A 6 -23.52 42.49 4.21
N PRO A 7 -22.51 42.00 3.47
CA PRO A 7 -22.32 40.57 3.23
C PRO A 7 -22.05 39.85 4.56
N ARG A 8 -22.77 38.76 4.82
CA ARG A 8 -22.51 37.88 5.97
C ARG A 8 -21.13 37.23 5.76
N THR A 9 -20.18 37.56 6.63
CA THR A 9 -18.91 36.85 6.73
C THR A 9 -19.19 35.39 7.09
N ALA A 10 -18.65 34.46 6.30
CA ALA A 10 -18.71 33.04 6.64
C ALA A 10 -17.96 32.80 7.96
N PRO A 11 -18.50 31.97 8.88
CA PRO A 11 -17.80 31.64 10.11
C PRO A 11 -16.46 30.95 9.79
N PRO A 12 -15.41 31.15 10.60
CA PRO A 12 -14.14 30.48 10.40
C PRO A 12 -14.34 28.96 10.43
N THR A 13 -13.88 28.26 9.39
CA THR A 13 -13.87 26.79 9.37
C THR A 13 -12.99 26.29 10.50
N ARG A 14 -13.60 25.76 11.57
CA ARG A 14 -12.88 25.20 12.71
C ARG A 14 -12.03 24.02 12.19
N PRO A 15 -10.72 23.98 12.50
CA PRO A 15 -9.90 22.83 12.14
C PRO A 15 -10.48 21.56 12.77
N PRO A 16 -10.34 20.40 12.12
CA PRO A 16 -10.89 19.15 12.64
C PRO A 16 -10.33 18.90 14.05
N THR A 17 -11.23 18.78 15.02
CA THR A 17 -10.87 18.65 16.46
C THR A 17 -10.65 17.22 16.92
N SER A 18 -10.66 16.26 15.99
CA SER A 18 -10.34 14.87 16.27
C SER A 18 -9.00 14.54 15.60
N PRO A 19 -8.06 13.91 16.31
CA PRO A 19 -6.93 13.27 15.65
C PRO A 19 -7.45 12.33 14.55
N PRO A 20 -6.79 12.24 13.39
CA PRO A 20 -7.13 11.21 12.43
C PRO A 20 -7.03 9.83 13.10
N PRO A 21 -7.91 8.89 12.76
CA PRO A 21 -7.82 7.54 13.30
C PRO A 21 -6.44 6.94 13.02
N PRO A 22 -5.92 6.07 13.91
CA PRO A 22 -4.66 5.40 13.68
C PRO A 22 -4.72 4.67 12.34
N ARG A 23 -3.71 4.88 11.50
CA ARG A 23 -3.59 4.17 10.22
C ARG A 23 -3.14 2.74 10.55
N LEU A 24 -3.99 1.76 10.26
CA LEU A 24 -3.61 0.36 10.35
C LEU A 24 -2.68 0.06 9.17
N VAL A 25 -1.42 -0.28 9.45
CA VAL A 25 -0.46 -0.69 8.43
C VAL A 25 -0.57 -2.20 8.26
N ALA A 26 -0.75 -2.63 7.02
CA ALA A 26 -0.70 -4.03 6.64
C ALA A 26 0.57 -4.27 5.82
N TYR A 27 1.26 -5.36 6.12
CA TYR A 27 2.46 -5.81 5.44
C TYR A 27 2.16 -7.11 4.69
N ALA A 28 2.63 -7.20 3.47
CA ALA A 28 2.66 -8.43 2.69
C ALA A 28 4.10 -8.68 2.26
N GLY A 29 4.55 -9.92 2.33
CA GLY A 29 5.90 -10.29 1.93
C GLY A 29 5.88 -11.37 0.85
N VAL A 30 6.91 -11.31 0.01
CA VAL A 30 7.16 -12.26 -1.06
C VAL A 30 8.54 -12.83 -0.82
N ASN A 31 8.66 -14.16 -0.86
CA ASN A 31 9.94 -14.82 -0.98
C ASN A 31 10.10 -15.30 -2.43
N PRO A 32 10.89 -14.61 -3.28
CA PRO A 32 11.02 -14.94 -4.69
C PRO A 32 11.80 -16.23 -4.96
N LYS A 33 12.61 -16.68 -4.00
CA LYS A 33 13.49 -17.84 -4.14
C LYS A 33 13.29 -18.78 -2.95
N THR A 34 12.30 -19.67 -3.06
CA THR A 34 12.08 -20.73 -2.06
C THR A 34 12.80 -22.04 -2.38
N THR A 35 13.75 -22.01 -3.32
CA THR A 35 14.53 -23.16 -3.78
C THR A 35 16.02 -22.82 -3.74
N ASN A 36 16.87 -23.83 -3.49
CA ASN A 36 18.33 -23.66 -3.42
C ASN A 36 19.00 -23.66 -4.81
N THR A 37 18.26 -23.45 -5.89
CA THR A 37 18.77 -23.48 -7.27
C THR A 37 18.87 -22.09 -7.85
N ASP A 38 19.86 -21.84 -8.71
CA ASP A 38 20.03 -20.53 -9.38
C ASP A 38 19.17 -20.36 -10.64
N GLY A 39 18.23 -21.28 -10.88
CA GLY A 39 17.21 -21.14 -11.90
C GLY A 39 16.18 -20.06 -11.54
N GLY A 40 15.46 -19.57 -12.55
CA GLY A 40 14.36 -18.62 -12.37
C GLY A 40 14.28 -17.61 -13.51
N LYS A 41 13.32 -16.69 -13.41
CA LYS A 41 13.17 -15.54 -14.29
C LYS A 41 13.61 -14.28 -13.55
N GLU A 42 14.34 -13.42 -14.24
CA GLU A 42 14.68 -12.10 -13.72
C GLU A 42 13.48 -11.17 -13.89
N LEU A 43 13.07 -10.55 -12.79
CA LEU A 43 12.00 -9.57 -12.76
C LEU A 43 12.50 -8.28 -12.08
N ASP A 44 12.00 -7.14 -12.54
CA ASP A 44 12.37 -5.81 -12.05
C ASP A 44 11.21 -5.08 -11.35
N SER A 45 10.06 -5.74 -11.26
CA SER A 45 8.83 -5.12 -10.79
C SER A 45 7.98 -6.10 -9.99
N ILE A 46 7.34 -5.60 -8.93
CA ILE A 46 6.32 -6.31 -8.15
C ILE A 46 4.98 -5.61 -8.39
N ILE A 47 3.94 -6.38 -8.70
CA ILE A 47 2.58 -5.87 -8.85
C ILE A 47 1.79 -6.21 -7.59
N VAL A 48 1.24 -5.21 -6.92
CA VAL A 48 0.45 -5.35 -5.68
C VAL A 48 -1.00 -4.98 -5.97
N ALA A 49 -1.90 -5.88 -5.62
CA ALA A 49 -3.34 -5.73 -5.74
C ALA A 49 -4.01 -6.15 -4.44
N VAL A 50 -5.14 -5.53 -4.08
CA VAL A 50 -5.92 -5.95 -2.89
C VAL A 50 -6.61 -7.31 -3.14
N GLY A 51 -6.88 -7.65 -4.41
CA GLY A 51 -7.43 -8.93 -4.85
C GLY A 51 -7.42 -9.05 -6.38
N ASN A 52 -7.91 -10.17 -6.91
CA ASN A 52 -7.91 -10.46 -8.35
C ASN A 52 -8.75 -9.48 -9.19
N GLU A 53 -9.74 -8.84 -8.56
CA GLU A 53 -10.68 -7.90 -9.19
C GLU A 53 -10.24 -6.43 -9.06
N ASP A 54 -9.03 -6.19 -8.55
CA ASP A 54 -8.47 -4.84 -8.47
C ASP A 54 -8.23 -4.28 -9.88
N ALA A 55 -8.99 -3.25 -10.24
CA ALA A 55 -8.90 -2.60 -11.54
C ALA A 55 -7.64 -1.72 -11.68
N ASN A 56 -6.98 -1.36 -10.57
CA ASN A 56 -5.83 -0.45 -10.56
C ASN A 56 -4.70 -0.97 -9.66
N PRO A 57 -4.08 -2.10 -10.01
CA PRO A 57 -2.97 -2.63 -9.24
C PRO A 57 -1.76 -1.69 -9.30
N VAL A 58 -0.99 -1.65 -8.21
CA VAL A 58 0.20 -0.80 -8.09
C VAL A 58 1.42 -1.59 -8.53
N SER A 59 2.22 -1.02 -9.44
CA SER A 59 3.51 -1.57 -9.84
C SER A 59 4.64 -0.89 -9.07
N LEU A 60 5.38 -1.67 -8.29
CA LEU A 60 6.53 -1.24 -7.51
C LEU A 60 7.80 -1.73 -8.22
N LYS A 61 8.62 -0.79 -8.70
CA LYS A 61 9.95 -1.14 -9.22
C LYS A 61 10.82 -1.69 -8.09
N VAL A 62 11.48 -2.79 -8.38
CA VAL A 62 12.50 -3.42 -7.55
C VAL A 62 13.81 -3.51 -8.33
N GLY A 63 14.92 -3.77 -7.63
CA GLY A 63 16.13 -4.22 -8.33
C GLY A 63 15.88 -5.56 -9.01
N THR A 64 16.78 -5.99 -9.90
CA THR A 64 16.70 -7.31 -10.53
C THR A 64 16.66 -8.39 -9.45
N ILE A 65 15.56 -9.15 -9.42
CA ILE A 65 15.38 -10.31 -8.55
C ILE A 65 15.19 -11.56 -9.41
N THR A 66 15.85 -12.66 -9.03
CA THR A 66 15.61 -13.97 -9.65
C THR A 66 14.44 -14.63 -8.94
N VAL A 67 13.40 -14.97 -9.70
CA VAL A 67 12.18 -15.60 -9.19
C VAL A 67 12.01 -16.97 -9.80
N ASP A 68 12.00 -18.01 -8.97
CA ASP A 68 11.77 -19.40 -9.41
C ASP A 68 10.37 -19.85 -8.99
N LYS A 69 10.16 -19.98 -7.68
CA LYS A 69 8.89 -20.35 -7.07
C LYS A 69 8.53 -19.32 -6.01
N PRO A 70 7.84 -18.24 -6.37
CA PRO A 70 7.49 -17.22 -5.39
C PRO A 70 6.45 -17.77 -4.42
N VAL A 71 6.68 -17.56 -3.12
CA VAL A 71 5.68 -17.79 -2.07
C VAL A 71 5.32 -16.47 -1.44
N VAL A 72 4.02 -16.27 -1.25
CA VAL A 72 3.44 -15.06 -0.67
C VAL A 72 2.78 -15.40 0.66
N THR A 73 2.85 -14.48 1.61
CA THR A 73 2.05 -14.54 2.84
C THR A 73 0.75 -13.76 2.67
N ASN A 74 -0.22 -14.06 3.52
CA ASN A 74 -1.37 -13.19 3.71
C ASN A 74 -0.96 -11.93 4.51
N TRP A 75 -1.80 -10.90 4.49
CA TRP A 75 -1.55 -9.63 5.19
C TRP A 75 -1.24 -9.81 6.68
N HIS A 76 -0.17 -9.17 7.16
CA HIS A 76 0.28 -9.19 8.54
C HIS A 76 0.40 -7.78 9.14
N THR A 77 0.22 -7.63 10.45
CA THR A 77 0.33 -6.32 11.15
C THR A 77 1.76 -6.02 11.60
N ALA A 78 2.61 -7.04 11.70
CA ALA A 78 4.04 -6.92 11.95
C ALA A 78 4.85 -7.22 10.66
N PRO A 79 5.84 -6.40 10.31
CA PRO A 79 6.62 -6.57 9.08
C PRO A 79 7.54 -7.79 9.11
N ALA A 80 8.05 -8.17 10.29
CA ALA A 80 8.97 -9.29 10.44
C ALA A 80 8.34 -10.64 10.06
N ASP A 81 7.05 -10.80 10.30
CA ASP A 81 6.32 -12.03 10.02
C ASP A 81 5.65 -12.01 8.64
N ALA A 82 5.78 -10.91 7.90
CA ALA A 82 5.20 -10.79 6.58
C ALA A 82 6.02 -11.55 5.52
N VAL A 83 7.32 -11.80 5.73
CA VAL A 83 8.14 -12.50 4.74
C VAL A 83 8.16 -14.00 5.05
N PRO A 84 7.77 -14.88 4.12
CA PRO A 84 7.82 -16.32 4.36
C PRO A 84 9.28 -16.82 4.31
N PHE A 85 9.75 -17.40 5.41
CA PHE A 85 11.05 -18.08 5.50
C PHE A 85 10.83 -19.59 5.33
N ASN A 86 11.56 -20.20 4.40
CA ASN A 86 11.52 -21.63 4.11
C ASN A 86 12.93 -22.21 4.21
#